data_AF-A0A8S3E3X2-F1
#
_entry.id   AF-A0A8S3E3X2-F1
#
_cell.length_a   1.000
_cell.length_b   1.000
_cell.length_c   1.000
_cell.angle_alpha   90.00
_cell.angle_beta   90.00
_cell.angle_gamma   90.00
#
_symmetry.space_group_name_H-M   'P 1'
#
loop_
_entity.id
_entity.type
_entity.pdbx_description
1 polymer ?
#
loop_
_entity_poly.entity_id
_entity_poly.type
_entity_poly.pdbx_seq_one_letter_code
_entity_poly.pdbx_strand_id
1 'polypeptide(L)'
;MLGIVEKDVDKAVESVQEYYNNIDSNIDNVIEQIEMMISNSTDDQIMKANIRDTIKPFAKQYSDKHKDLHGSISKIGKTIDKCFHADFGNVPIFELFDKPEKLKLIYMIICEDLYRQGRMSIAQQLIEETNLKDNELFNVEKKFLEEINMILENLREKNLVPALEWCQKKRNE
;
A
#
# COMPACT_ATOMS: atom_id res chain seq x y z
N MET A 1 -9.10 -2.10 -4.57
CA MET A 1 -8.19 -3.18 -4.11
C MET A 1 -8.64 -3.79 -2.78
N LEU A 2 -9.04 -2.99 -1.78
CA LEU A 2 -9.60 -3.48 -0.51
C LEU A 2 -10.74 -4.51 -0.67
N GLY A 3 -11.72 -4.25 -1.56
CA GLY A 3 -12.82 -5.20 -1.82
C GLY A 3 -12.41 -6.57 -2.40
N ILE A 4 -11.20 -6.71 -2.94
CA ILE A 4 -10.68 -8.01 -3.41
C ILE A 4 -10.15 -8.82 -2.22
N VAL A 5 -9.48 -8.15 -1.26
CA VAL A 5 -9.01 -8.78 -0.02
C VAL A 5 -10.21 -9.20 0.82
N GLU A 6 -11.20 -8.33 1.02
CA GLU A 6 -12.43 -8.64 1.75
C GLU A 6 -13.12 -9.89 1.19
N LYS A 7 -13.28 -9.97 -0.14
CA LYS A 7 -13.87 -11.14 -0.80
C LYS A 7 -13.07 -12.44 -0.57
N ASP A 8 -11.74 -12.38 -0.56
CA ASP A 8 -10.91 -13.56 -0.29
C ASP A 8 -10.96 -13.94 1.21
N VAL A 9 -11.11 -12.97 2.11
CA VAL A 9 -11.34 -13.18 3.55
C VAL A 9 -12.69 -13.86 3.79
N ASP A 10 -13.77 -13.33 3.22
CA ASP A 10 -15.12 -13.89 3.36
C ASP A 10 -15.15 -15.36 2.92
N LYS A 11 -14.53 -15.67 1.78
CA LYS A 11 -14.42 -17.05 1.28
C LYS A 11 -13.64 -17.97 2.20
N ALA A 12 -12.58 -17.47 2.84
CA ALA A 12 -11.82 -18.28 3.79
C ALA A 12 -12.63 -18.53 5.07
N VAL A 13 -13.34 -17.52 5.56
CA VAL A 13 -14.26 -17.66 6.71
C VAL A 13 -15.35 -18.68 6.40
N GLU A 14 -15.99 -18.59 5.24
CA GLU A 14 -16.98 -19.57 4.77
C GLU A 14 -16.41 -20.99 4.74
N SER A 15 -15.20 -21.15 4.18
CA SER A 15 -14.53 -22.46 4.08
C SER A 15 -14.21 -23.06 5.46
N VAL A 16 -13.77 -22.22 6.41
CA VAL A 16 -13.47 -22.65 7.78
C VAL A 16 -14.76 -23.00 8.53
N GLN A 17 -15.81 -22.18 8.39
CA GLN A 17 -17.09 -22.45 9.02
C GLN A 17 -17.72 -23.76 8.49
N GLU A 18 -17.67 -23.97 7.18
CA GLU A 18 -18.13 -25.20 6.55
C GLU A 18 -17.32 -26.42 7.02
N TYR A 19 -16.00 -26.27 7.22
CA TYR A 19 -15.16 -27.32 7.77
C TYR A 19 -15.59 -27.74 9.19
N TYR A 20 -15.78 -26.79 10.10
CA TYR A 20 -16.20 -27.09 11.48
C TYR A 20 -17.62 -27.65 11.55
N ASN A 21 -18.59 -27.06 10.82
CA ASN A 21 -19.97 -27.57 10.79
C ASN A 21 -20.03 -29.02 10.27
N ASN A 22 -19.21 -29.34 9.28
CA ASN A 22 -19.10 -30.69 8.75
C ASN A 22 -18.39 -31.65 9.71
N ILE A 23 -17.38 -31.21 10.46
CA ILE A 23 -16.74 -32.03 11.49
C ILE A 23 -17.77 -32.49 12.51
N ASP A 24 -18.49 -31.54 13.11
CA ASP A 24 -19.36 -31.83 14.25
C ASP A 24 -20.45 -32.84 13.85
N SER A 25 -21.16 -32.56 12.76
CA SER A 25 -22.22 -33.44 12.24
C SER A 25 -21.72 -34.85 11.92
N ASN A 26 -20.49 -34.98 11.41
CA ASN A 26 -19.94 -36.28 11.04
C ASN A 26 -19.31 -37.02 12.21
N ILE A 27 -18.77 -36.33 13.22
CA ILE A 27 -18.32 -36.96 14.46
C ILE A 27 -19.51 -37.61 15.15
N ASP A 28 -20.65 -36.90 15.24
CA ASP A 28 -21.89 -37.45 15.80
C ASP A 28 -22.33 -38.71 15.03
N ASN A 29 -22.34 -38.66 13.70
CA ASN A 29 -22.64 -39.83 12.86
C ASN A 29 -21.68 -41.01 13.09
N VAL A 30 -20.39 -40.75 13.29
CA VAL A 30 -19.39 -41.80 13.57
C VAL A 30 -19.60 -42.39 14.96
N ILE A 31 -19.94 -41.57 15.95
CA ILE A 31 -20.29 -42.03 17.30
C ILE A 31 -21.49 -42.97 17.23
N GLU A 32 -22.58 -42.56 16.57
CA GLU A 32 -23.78 -43.40 16.40
C GLU A 32 -23.45 -44.73 15.69
N GLN A 33 -22.61 -44.70 14.64
CA GLN A 33 -22.18 -45.92 13.96
C GLN A 33 -21.40 -46.86 14.88
N ILE A 34 -20.50 -46.31 15.70
CA ILE A 34 -19.72 -47.10 16.66
C ILE A 34 -20.63 -47.69 17.75
N GLU A 35 -21.58 -46.91 18.28
CA GLU A 35 -22.55 -47.37 19.28
C GLU A 35 -23.42 -48.51 18.76
N MET A 36 -23.89 -48.41 17.50
CA MET A 36 -24.61 -49.49 16.82
C MET A 36 -23.74 -50.73 16.62
N MET A 37 -22.46 -50.57 16.26
CA MET A 37 -21.53 -51.69 16.11
C MET A 37 -21.27 -52.40 17.45
N ILE A 38 -21.11 -51.65 18.54
CA ILE A 38 -20.93 -52.21 19.88
C ILE A 38 -22.17 -52.99 20.32
N SER A 39 -23.36 -52.45 20.07
CA SER A 39 -24.63 -53.07 20.48
C SER A 39 -24.96 -54.36 19.72
N ASN A 40 -24.48 -54.49 18.48
CA ASN A 40 -24.81 -55.61 17.59
C ASN A 40 -23.73 -56.70 17.49
N SER A 41 -22.56 -56.50 18.10
CA SER A 41 -21.42 -57.41 17.95
C SER A 41 -21.36 -58.46 19.07
N THR A 42 -21.21 -59.72 18.72
CA THR A 42 -20.96 -60.84 19.66
C THR A 42 -19.49 -61.27 19.72
N ASP A 43 -18.65 -60.79 18.78
CA ASP A 43 -17.21 -61.07 18.71
C ASP A 43 -16.38 -59.78 18.87
N ASP A 44 -15.57 -59.73 19.93
CA ASP A 44 -14.76 -58.57 20.31
C ASP A 44 -13.63 -58.25 19.31
N GLN A 45 -13.10 -59.25 18.58
CA GLN A 45 -12.09 -59.00 17.55
C GLN A 45 -12.69 -58.39 16.29
N ILE A 46 -13.84 -58.89 15.86
CA ILE A 46 -14.56 -58.36 14.70
C ILE A 46 -15.03 -56.94 14.99
N MET A 47 -15.52 -56.66 16.20
CA MET A 47 -15.91 -55.33 16.65
C MET A 47 -14.75 -54.33 16.56
N LYS A 48 -13.59 -54.68 17.12
CA LYS A 48 -12.40 -53.81 17.10
C LYS A 48 -11.89 -53.53 15.69
N ALA A 49 -11.93 -54.52 14.80
CA ALA A 49 -11.56 -54.35 13.39
C ALA A 49 -12.50 -53.36 12.69
N ASN A 50 -13.82 -53.55 12.83
CA ASN A 50 -14.81 -52.68 12.20
C ASN A 50 -14.73 -51.24 12.70
N ILE A 51 -14.57 -51.02 14.01
CA ILE A 51 -14.41 -49.67 14.59
C ILE A 51 -13.15 -48.99 14.02
N ARG A 52 -12.03 -49.72 13.92
CA ARG A 52 -10.79 -49.20 13.34
C ARG A 52 -10.98 -48.79 11.89
N ASP A 53 -11.64 -49.64 11.11
CA ASP A 53 -11.85 -49.43 9.68
C ASP A 53 -12.87 -48.32 9.40
N THR A 54 -13.76 -48.02 10.35
CA THR A 54 -14.58 -46.80 10.34
C THR A 54 -13.74 -45.56 10.68
N ILE A 55 -13.05 -45.53 11.81
CA ILE A 55 -12.38 -44.30 12.29
C ILE A 55 -11.26 -43.83 11.35
N LYS A 56 -10.48 -44.76 10.80
CA LYS A 56 -9.24 -44.44 10.08
C LYS A 56 -9.47 -43.63 8.78
N PRO A 57 -10.45 -43.96 7.92
CA PRO A 57 -10.85 -43.13 6.79
C PRO A 57 -11.35 -41.74 7.20
N PHE A 58 -12.20 -41.63 8.23
CA PHE A 58 -12.71 -40.34 8.71
C PHE A 58 -11.57 -39.44 9.19
N ALA A 59 -10.66 -39.96 10.02
CA ALA A 59 -9.50 -39.21 10.50
C ALA A 59 -8.62 -38.70 9.34
N LYS A 60 -8.41 -39.54 8.32
CA LYS A 60 -7.65 -39.16 7.12
C LYS A 60 -8.36 -38.05 6.34
N GLN A 61 -9.66 -38.21 6.08
CA GLN A 61 -10.47 -37.23 5.36
C GLN A 61 -10.41 -35.84 6.04
N TYR A 62 -10.48 -35.80 7.37
CA TYR A 62 -10.38 -34.53 8.11
C TYR A 62 -9.00 -33.90 8.09
N SER A 63 -7.96 -34.72 8.16
CA SER A 63 -6.60 -34.25 7.99
C SER A 63 -6.39 -33.63 6.60
N ASP A 64 -6.93 -34.26 5.56
CA ASP A 64 -6.82 -33.76 4.18
C ASP A 64 -7.63 -32.47 4.01
N LYS A 65 -8.89 -32.42 4.45
CA LYS A 65 -9.73 -31.21 4.40
C LYS A 65 -9.13 -30.04 5.21
N HIS A 66 -8.53 -30.30 6.36
CA HIS A 66 -7.84 -29.27 7.14
C HIS A 66 -6.68 -28.66 6.34
N LYS A 67 -5.92 -29.51 5.64
CA LYS A 67 -4.78 -29.07 4.84
C LYS A 67 -5.21 -28.13 3.70
N ASP A 68 -6.38 -28.36 3.12
CA ASP A 68 -6.93 -27.53 2.05
C ASP A 68 -7.24 -26.10 2.52
N LEU A 69 -7.57 -25.89 3.81
CA LEU A 69 -7.80 -24.56 4.38
C LEU A 69 -6.56 -23.65 4.30
N HIS A 70 -5.35 -24.23 4.40
CA HIS A 70 -4.12 -23.45 4.24
C HIS A 70 -4.02 -22.78 2.86
N GLY A 71 -4.64 -23.37 1.83
CA GLY A 71 -4.70 -22.79 0.49
C GLY A 71 -5.47 -21.47 0.48
N SER A 72 -6.66 -21.45 1.08
CA SER A 72 -7.51 -20.26 1.20
C SER A 72 -6.81 -19.15 2.01
N ILE A 73 -6.18 -19.51 3.13
CA ILE A 73 -5.43 -18.56 3.98
C ILE A 73 -4.21 -17.98 3.22
N SER A 74 -3.45 -18.83 2.53
CA SER A 74 -2.29 -18.39 1.74
C SER A 74 -2.67 -17.44 0.61
N LYS A 75 -3.87 -17.62 0.05
CA LYS A 75 -4.39 -16.76 -1.02
C LYS A 75 -4.61 -15.33 -0.52
N ILE A 76 -5.17 -15.17 0.68
CA ILE A 76 -5.35 -13.85 1.32
C ILE A 76 -4.01 -13.13 1.42
N GLY A 77 -2.97 -13.79 1.96
CA GLY A 77 -1.62 -13.22 2.05
C GLY A 77 -1.10 -12.74 0.69
N LYS A 78 -1.21 -13.58 -0.35
CA LYS A 78 -0.81 -13.20 -1.71
C LYS A 78 -1.63 -12.03 -2.28
N THR A 79 -2.92 -11.94 -1.96
CA THR A 79 -3.77 -10.82 -2.40
C THR A 79 -3.40 -9.53 -1.65
N ILE A 80 -3.08 -9.62 -0.37
CA ILE A 80 -2.54 -8.51 0.42
C ILE A 80 -1.23 -8.00 -0.19
N ASP A 81 -0.28 -8.90 -0.47
CA ASP A 81 1.01 -8.53 -1.08
C ASP A 81 0.81 -7.77 -2.41
N LYS A 82 -0.15 -8.18 -3.23
CA LYS A 82 -0.49 -7.49 -4.49
C LYS A 82 -1.10 -6.10 -4.30
N CYS A 83 -1.70 -5.83 -3.14
CA CYS A 83 -2.23 -4.50 -2.83
C CYS A 83 -1.11 -3.51 -2.49
N PHE A 84 0.05 -4.00 -2.04
CA PHE A 84 1.21 -3.17 -1.75
C PHE A 84 2.18 -3.17 -2.95
N HIS A 85 2.07 -2.16 -3.81
CA HIS A 85 3.07 -1.94 -4.85
C HIS A 85 4.31 -1.28 -4.22
N ALA A 86 5.49 -1.86 -4.46
CA ALA A 86 6.77 -1.32 -3.99
C ALA A 86 7.20 -0.03 -4.71
N ASP A 87 6.51 0.34 -5.79
CA ASP A 87 6.84 1.48 -6.62
C ASP A 87 5.89 2.66 -6.31
N PHE A 88 6.34 3.53 -5.42
CA PHE A 88 5.66 4.79 -5.11
C PHE A 88 5.76 5.81 -6.27
N GLY A 89 6.58 5.54 -7.30
CA GLY A 89 6.72 6.43 -8.47
C GLY A 89 5.46 6.52 -9.32
N ASN A 90 4.56 5.55 -9.20
CA ASN A 90 3.32 5.44 -9.98
C ASN A 90 2.06 5.50 -9.11
N VAL A 91 2.11 5.99 -7.87
CA VAL A 91 0.87 6.34 -7.18
C VAL A 91 0.34 7.59 -7.89
N PRO A 92 -0.72 7.50 -8.70
CA PRO A 92 -1.29 8.71 -9.23
C PRO A 92 -1.92 9.40 -8.03
N ILE A 93 -1.25 10.43 -7.52
CA ILE A 93 -1.76 11.24 -6.43
C ILE A 93 -2.86 12.14 -7.04
N PHE A 94 -3.93 11.53 -7.55
CA PHE A 94 -5.08 12.23 -8.10
C PHE A 94 -5.64 13.20 -7.06
N GLU A 95 -5.53 12.82 -5.79
CA GLU A 95 -5.84 13.64 -4.61
C GLU A 95 -4.93 14.86 -4.44
N LEU A 96 -3.79 14.97 -5.13
CA LEU A 96 -2.96 16.19 -5.14
C LEU A 96 -3.41 17.19 -6.20
N PHE A 97 -4.14 16.71 -7.21
CA PHE A 97 -4.61 17.51 -8.36
C PHE A 97 -6.14 17.67 -8.37
N ASP A 98 -6.85 17.12 -7.39
CA ASP A 98 -8.31 17.08 -7.29
C ASP A 98 -8.95 18.46 -7.04
N LYS A 99 -8.19 19.37 -6.44
CA LYS A 99 -8.65 20.71 -6.05
C LYS A 99 -7.78 21.79 -6.67
N PRO A 100 -8.38 22.87 -7.20
CA PRO A 100 -7.64 24.02 -7.71
C PRO A 100 -6.64 24.59 -6.69
N GLU A 101 -6.97 24.55 -5.40
CA GLU A 101 -6.11 25.01 -4.30
C GLU A 101 -4.82 24.18 -4.17
N LYS A 102 -4.89 22.86 -4.34
CA LYS A 102 -3.71 21.98 -4.26
C LYS A 102 -2.85 22.10 -5.51
N LEU A 103 -3.49 22.21 -6.67
CA LEU A 103 -2.81 22.48 -7.94
C LEU A 103 -2.00 23.79 -7.87
N LYS A 104 -2.58 24.82 -7.24
CA LYS A 104 -1.92 26.10 -6.96
C LYS A 104 -0.62 25.93 -6.16
N LEU A 105 -0.64 25.11 -5.11
CA LEU A 105 0.55 24.83 -4.29
C LEU A 105 1.65 24.16 -5.12
N ILE A 106 1.29 23.26 -6.04
CA ILE A 106 2.25 22.59 -6.92
C ILE A 106 2.92 23.61 -7.86
N TYR A 107 2.14 24.47 -8.50
CA TYR A 107 2.71 25.52 -9.34
C TYR A 107 3.63 26.45 -8.56
N MET A 108 3.28 26.78 -7.31
CA MET A 108 4.14 27.58 -6.45
C MET A 108 5.48 26.90 -6.16
N ILE A 109 5.48 25.61 -5.81
CA ILE A 109 6.70 24.83 -5.57
C ILE A 109 7.58 24.77 -6.83
N ILE A 110 6.97 24.56 -8.00
CA ILE A 110 7.68 24.53 -9.28
C ILE A 110 8.32 25.90 -9.56
N CYS A 111 7.58 27.00 -9.36
CA CYS A 111 8.11 28.35 -9.54
C CYS A 111 9.28 28.62 -8.61
N GLU A 112 9.16 28.30 -7.32
CA GLU A 112 10.25 28.47 -6.34
C GLU A 112 11.50 27.69 -6.75
N ASP A 113 11.32 26.46 -7.24
CA ASP A 113 12.44 25.63 -7.71
C ASP A 113 13.12 26.20 -8.95
N LEU A 114 12.34 26.68 -9.93
CA LEU A 114 12.87 27.36 -11.11
C LEU A 114 13.65 28.62 -10.72
N TYR A 115 13.17 29.39 -9.73
CA TYR A 115 13.91 30.52 -9.17
C TYR A 115 15.23 30.07 -8.53
N ARG A 116 15.25 29.00 -7.72
CA ARG A 116 16.51 28.47 -7.14
C ARG A 116 17.50 27.99 -8.20
N GLN A 117 17.02 27.51 -9.34
CA GLN A 117 17.84 27.08 -10.48
C GLN A 117 18.26 28.23 -11.42
N GLY A 118 17.84 29.47 -11.14
CA GLY A 118 18.10 30.64 -11.99
C GLY A 118 17.26 30.68 -13.29
N ARG A 119 16.23 29.84 -13.41
CA ARG A 119 15.30 29.78 -14.55
C ARG A 119 14.12 30.75 -14.37
N MET A 120 14.43 32.02 -14.09
CA MET A 120 13.42 33.02 -13.73
C MET A 120 12.42 33.32 -14.84
N SER A 121 12.87 33.35 -16.11
CA SER A 121 11.97 33.61 -17.25
C SER A 121 10.88 32.56 -17.38
N ILE A 122 11.23 31.29 -17.18
CA ILE A 122 10.29 30.16 -17.19
C ILE A 122 9.33 30.26 -16.00
N ALA A 123 9.85 30.60 -14.82
CA ALA A 123 9.02 30.79 -13.64
C ALA A 123 8.01 31.94 -13.82
N GLN A 124 8.44 33.08 -14.36
CA GLN A 124 7.56 34.23 -14.63
C GLN A 124 6.44 33.87 -15.62
N GLN A 125 6.78 33.19 -16.72
CA GLN A 125 5.78 32.75 -17.68
C GLN A 125 4.76 31.80 -17.03
N LEU A 126 5.20 30.86 -16.19
CA LEU A 126 4.31 29.97 -15.46
C LEU A 126 3.40 30.73 -14.48
N ILE A 127 3.93 31.74 -13.78
CA ILE A 127 3.15 32.60 -12.86
C ILE A 127 2.04 33.35 -13.63
N GLU A 128 2.37 33.90 -14.79
CA GLU A 128 1.41 34.60 -15.67
C GLU A 128 0.32 33.67 -16.18
N GLU A 129 0.69 32.50 -16.68
CA GLU A 129 -0.25 31.51 -17.23
C GLU A 129 -1.19 30.92 -16.16
N THR A 130 -0.72 30.82 -14.92
CA THR A 130 -1.48 30.25 -13.79
C THR A 130 -2.18 31.31 -12.94
N ASN A 131 -2.02 32.60 -13.27
CA ASN A 131 -2.56 33.74 -12.53
C ASN A 131 -2.25 33.67 -11.02
N LEU A 132 -1.05 33.20 -10.69
CA LEU A 132 -0.56 33.18 -9.32
C LEU A 132 -0.21 34.59 -8.88
N LYS A 133 -0.55 34.93 -7.64
CA LYS A 133 -0.17 36.24 -7.11
C LYS A 133 1.23 36.16 -6.50
N ASP A 134 2.07 37.12 -6.87
CA ASP A 134 3.48 37.20 -6.46
C ASP A 134 3.68 37.19 -4.93
N ASN A 135 2.69 37.69 -4.18
CA ASN A 135 2.68 37.72 -2.72
C ASN A 135 2.41 36.35 -2.05
N GLU A 136 2.09 35.31 -2.82
CA GLU A 136 1.82 33.96 -2.32
C GLU A 136 2.99 33.01 -2.55
N LEU A 137 3.89 33.32 -3.49
CA LEU A 137 4.86 32.38 -4.07
C LEU A 137 6.14 32.15 -3.26
N PHE A 138 6.52 33.08 -2.39
CA PHE A 138 7.87 33.08 -1.81
C PHE A 138 7.85 33.34 -0.29
N ASN A 139 8.14 32.30 0.50
CA ASN A 139 8.50 32.44 1.91
C ASN A 139 9.93 32.95 2.11
N VAL A 140 10.80 32.77 1.10
CA VAL A 140 12.16 33.32 1.02
C VAL A 140 12.10 34.60 0.19
N GLU A 141 12.87 35.65 0.51
CA GLU A 141 12.84 36.88 -0.26
C GLU A 141 13.18 36.62 -1.75
N LYS A 142 12.18 36.70 -2.65
CA LYS A 142 12.33 36.61 -4.12
C LYS A 142 13.55 37.39 -4.63
N LYS A 143 13.72 38.59 -4.10
CA LYS A 143 14.84 39.50 -4.38
C LYS A 143 16.21 38.90 -4.07
N PHE A 144 16.34 38.15 -2.98
CA PHE A 144 17.60 37.46 -2.64
C PHE A 144 17.95 36.41 -3.69
N LEU A 145 16.97 35.60 -4.14
CA LEU A 145 17.20 34.60 -5.18
C LEU A 145 17.56 35.25 -6.53
N GLU A 146 16.94 36.39 -6.86
CA GLU A 146 17.28 37.18 -8.05
C GLU A 146 18.73 37.70 -7.99
N GLU A 147 19.13 38.29 -6.87
CA GLU A 147 20.50 38.79 -6.65
C GLU A 147 21.54 37.67 -6.76
N ILE A 148 21.31 36.51 -6.13
CA ILE A 148 22.24 35.38 -6.14
C ILE A 148 22.41 34.80 -7.55
N ASN A 149 21.31 34.59 -8.28
CA ASN A 149 21.39 34.05 -9.63
C ASN A 149 22.07 35.03 -10.60
N MET A 150 21.83 36.34 -10.47
CA MET A 150 22.56 37.36 -11.23
C MET A 150 24.06 37.25 -11.00
N ILE A 151 24.49 37.06 -9.73
CA ILE A 151 25.89 36.85 -9.39
C ILE A 151 26.41 35.57 -10.05
N LEU A 152 25.68 34.46 -9.95
CA LEU A 152 26.09 33.18 -10.54
C LEU A 152 26.28 33.27 -12.06
N GLU A 153 25.42 33.97 -12.79
CA GLU A 153 25.60 34.17 -14.24
C GLU A 153 26.84 35.01 -14.55
N ASN A 154 27.09 36.09 -13.80
CA ASN A 154 28.29 36.91 -13.98
C ASN A 154 29.58 36.13 -13.66
N LEU A 155 29.55 35.26 -12.64
CA LEU A 155 30.67 34.39 -12.32
C LEU A 155 31.00 33.41 -13.45
N ARG A 156 30.00 32.90 -14.19
CA ARG A 156 30.22 32.05 -15.38
C ARG A 156 30.99 32.80 -16.47
N GLU A 157 30.68 34.08 -16.64
CA GLU A 157 31.38 34.99 -17.57
C GLU A 157 32.70 35.55 -16.98
N LYS A 158 33.18 35.00 -15.85
CA LYS A 158 34.37 35.45 -15.12
C LYS A 158 34.32 36.91 -14.64
N ASN A 159 33.12 37.49 -14.55
CA ASN A 159 32.89 38.81 -13.98
C ASN A 159 32.65 38.70 -12.46
N LEU A 160 33.66 39.03 -11.68
CA LEU A 160 33.60 38.99 -10.21
C LEU A 160 32.96 40.23 -9.58
N VAL A 161 32.77 41.32 -10.34
CA VAL A 161 32.35 42.62 -9.80
C VAL A 161 31.02 42.53 -9.03
N PRO A 162 29.95 41.90 -9.56
CA PRO A 162 28.67 41.84 -8.84
C PRO A 162 28.75 41.04 -7.54
N ALA A 163 29.61 40.02 -7.48
CA ALA A 163 29.82 39.23 -6.27
C ALA A 163 30.50 40.05 -5.16
N LEU A 164 31.49 40.87 -5.54
CA LEU A 164 32.22 41.73 -4.61
C LEU A 164 31.33 42.85 -4.06
N GLU A 165 30.56 43.50 -4.93
CA GLU A 165 29.60 44.53 -4.55
C GLU A 165 28.53 43.99 -3.59
N TRP A 166 28.00 42.81 -3.89
CA TRP A 166 27.03 42.15 -3.02
C TRP A 166 27.60 41.83 -1.64
N CYS A 167 28.83 41.30 -1.57
CA CYS A 167 29.54 41.06 -0.31
C CYS A 167 29.77 42.35 0.49
N GLN A 168 30.12 43.45 -0.17
CA GLN A 168 30.33 44.75 0.48
C GLN A 168 29.03 45.31 1.05
N LYS A 169 27.93 45.22 0.28
CA LYS A 169 26.60 45.66 0.71
C LYS A 169 26.12 44.87 1.92
N LYS A 170 26.20 43.53 1.88
CA LYS A 170 25.77 42.64 2.97
C LYS A 170 26.65 42.67 4.22
N ARG A 171 27.89 43.16 4.12
CA ARG A 171 28.76 43.38 5.28
C ARG A 171 28.33 44.59 6.13
N ASN A 172 27.67 45.57 5.52
CA ASN A 172 27.28 46.83 6.15
C ASN A 172 25.79 46.87 6.58
N GLU A 173 25.04 45.79 6.33
CA GLU A 173 23.69 45.52 6.87
C GLU A 173 23.80 44.78 8.21
#